data_AF-A0AAV1V203-F1
#
_entry.id   AF-A0AAV1V203-F1
#
_cell.length_a   1.000
_cell.length_b   1.000
_cell.length_c   1.000
_cell.angle_alpha   90.00
_cell.angle_beta   90.00
_cell.angle_gamma   90.00
#
_symmetry.space_group_name_H-M   'P 1'
#
loop_
_entity.id
_entity.type
_entity.pdbx_description
1 polymer ?
#
loop_
_entity_poly.entity_id
_entity_poly.type
_entity_poly.pdbx_seq_one_letter_code
_entity_poly.pdbx_strand_id
1 'polypeptide(L)'
;MVNPRITPRRTEFPRQVPADSLLETSESELALSNLDALRLNALKLAPTPTSAEELHRMCIPRPHAIERKHLAEVLDELAKDDQPQLWKDARQARLLQDFKLIPNAGILFTCTAYDTASKLSLVKLNAFGSQIQVARFSKCGSRYYVDLVRLPDEVTDRVIFDWFAEHDAPPTCVLTTFVRNGLPSRERTVYFGQDQELSVVVPSQDNPLREIEFSSPDDGMVKFRACSSTTKWHVTTV
;
A
#
# COMPACT_ATOMS: atom_id res chain seq x y z
N MET A 1 11.05 22.33 -48.13
CA MET A 1 9.79 21.76 -47.62
C MET A 1 10.06 21.17 -46.24
N VAL A 2 9.53 21.76 -45.18
CA VAL A 2 9.70 21.27 -43.80
C VAL A 2 8.49 20.40 -43.49
N ASN A 3 8.70 19.10 -43.27
CA ASN A 3 7.63 18.21 -42.82
C ASN A 3 7.18 18.63 -41.42
N PRO A 4 5.89 18.94 -41.19
CA PRO A 4 5.40 19.19 -39.85
C PRO A 4 5.52 17.89 -39.04
N ARG A 5 6.29 17.94 -37.94
CA ARG A 5 6.30 16.88 -36.93
C ARG A 5 4.89 16.77 -36.36
N ILE A 6 4.19 15.70 -36.71
CA ILE A 6 2.95 15.32 -36.06
C ILE A 6 3.34 14.88 -34.65
N THR A 7 3.25 15.80 -33.69
CA THR A 7 3.28 15.44 -32.27
C THR A 7 2.11 14.50 -32.02
N PRO A 8 2.34 13.29 -31.47
CA PRO A 8 1.25 12.39 -31.14
C PRO A 8 0.29 13.12 -30.19
N ARG A 9 -1.00 13.17 -30.57
CA ARG A 9 -2.06 13.69 -29.71
C ARG A 9 -1.97 12.95 -28.38
N ARG A 10 -1.87 13.70 -27.28
CA ARG A 10 -1.91 13.15 -25.93
C ARG A 10 -3.26 12.44 -25.79
N THR A 11 -3.26 11.17 -25.41
CA THR A 11 -4.51 10.43 -25.15
C THR A 11 -5.23 11.14 -24.01
N GLU A 12 -6.40 11.72 -24.31
CA GLU A 12 -7.24 12.38 -23.31
C GLU A 12 -8.15 11.33 -22.69
N PHE A 13 -8.05 11.15 -21.38
CA PHE A 13 -8.95 10.29 -20.63
C PHE A 13 -10.10 11.14 -20.09
N PRO A 14 -11.37 10.77 -20.38
CA PRO A 14 -12.51 11.53 -19.87
C PRO A 14 -12.50 11.51 -18.35
N ARG A 15 -12.66 12.69 -17.74
CA ARG A 15 -12.82 12.84 -16.30
C ARG A 15 -14.28 12.64 -15.93
N GLN A 16 -14.52 12.24 -14.69
CA GLN A 16 -15.88 12.27 -14.15
C GLN A 16 -16.38 13.72 -14.14
N VAL A 17 -17.54 13.94 -14.75
CA VAL A 17 -18.25 15.23 -14.77
C VAL A 17 -19.56 15.03 -14.02
N PRO A 18 -19.89 15.86 -13.00
CA PRO A 18 -21.17 15.77 -12.31
C PRO A 18 -22.32 16.15 -13.26
N ALA A 19 -23.52 15.68 -12.96
CA ALA A 19 -24.71 16.12 -13.69
C ALA A 19 -25.04 17.58 -13.36
N ASP A 20 -25.53 18.35 -14.33
CA ASP A 20 -25.85 19.77 -14.17
C ASP A 20 -26.82 20.00 -13.01
N SER A 21 -27.80 19.12 -12.82
CA SER A 21 -28.76 19.20 -11.70
C SER A 21 -28.10 19.15 -10.32
N LEU A 22 -26.99 18.41 -10.17
CA LEU A 22 -26.24 18.35 -8.91
C LEU A 22 -25.46 19.65 -8.67
N LEU A 23 -24.93 20.26 -9.74
CA LEU A 23 -24.27 21.56 -9.68
C LEU A 23 -25.27 22.66 -9.33
N GLU A 24 -26.40 22.74 -10.02
CA GLU A 24 -27.47 23.71 -9.75
C GLU A 24 -27.96 23.66 -8.29
N THR A 25 -28.14 22.44 -7.76
CA THR A 25 -28.52 22.24 -6.35
C THR A 25 -27.43 22.79 -5.42
N SER A 26 -26.16 22.53 -5.72
CA SER A 26 -25.03 23.00 -4.90
C SER A 26 -24.88 24.53 -4.95
N GLU A 27 -25.05 25.14 -6.13
CA GLU A 27 -25.02 26.59 -6.32
C GLU A 27 -26.17 27.29 -5.59
N SER A 28 -27.35 26.67 -5.57
CA SER A 28 -28.51 27.17 -4.80
C SER A 28 -28.25 27.16 -3.29
N GLU A 29 -27.70 26.07 -2.74
CA GLU A 29 -27.34 26.01 -1.31
C GLU A 29 -26.21 26.98 -0.96
N LEU A 30 -25.26 27.20 -1.88
CA LEU A 30 -24.21 28.19 -1.71
C LEU A 30 -24.77 29.62 -1.65
N ALA A 31 -25.72 29.96 -2.54
CA ALA A 31 -26.40 31.27 -2.53
C ALA A 31 -27.19 31.50 -1.22
N LEU A 32 -27.72 30.43 -0.62
CA LEU A 32 -28.39 30.45 0.67
C LEU A 32 -27.44 30.41 1.87
N SER A 33 -26.11 30.32 1.65
CA SER A 33 -25.09 30.13 2.69
C SER A 33 -25.33 28.91 3.59
N ASN A 34 -26.02 27.88 3.07
CA ASN A 34 -26.32 26.65 3.80
C ASN A 34 -25.17 25.65 3.68
N LEU A 35 -24.15 25.82 4.51
CA LEU A 35 -22.92 25.02 4.45
C LEU A 35 -23.14 23.52 4.69
N ASP A 36 -24.14 23.14 5.50
CA ASP A 36 -24.41 21.73 5.79
C ASP A 36 -25.02 21.02 4.59
N ALA A 37 -26.03 21.63 3.93
CA ALA A 37 -26.59 21.08 2.70
C ALA A 37 -25.59 21.11 1.55
N LEU A 38 -24.78 22.17 1.44
CA LEU A 38 -23.70 22.25 0.46
C LEU A 38 -22.67 21.12 0.66
N ARG A 39 -22.27 20.85 1.91
CA ARG A 39 -21.35 19.74 2.23
C ARG A 39 -21.95 18.40 1.82
N LEU A 40 -23.23 18.16 2.13
CA LEU A 40 -23.93 16.92 1.71
C LEU A 40 -23.95 16.80 0.18
N ASN A 41 -24.28 17.87 -0.55
CA ASN A 41 -24.31 17.87 -2.01
C ASN A 41 -22.93 17.63 -2.63
N ALA A 42 -21.89 18.28 -2.11
CA ALA A 42 -20.51 18.12 -2.58
C ALA A 42 -19.99 16.68 -2.42
N LEU A 43 -20.45 15.96 -1.39
CA LEU A 43 -20.00 14.59 -1.09
C LEU A 43 -20.88 13.51 -1.73
N LYS A 44 -21.98 13.85 -2.43
CA LYS A 44 -22.91 12.86 -3.03
C LYS A 44 -22.25 11.88 -4.00
N LEU A 45 -21.24 12.34 -4.74
CA LEU A 45 -20.51 11.52 -5.72
C LEU A 45 -19.20 10.95 -5.16
N ALA A 46 -18.80 11.38 -3.97
CA ALA A 46 -17.61 10.86 -3.31
C ALA A 46 -17.87 9.41 -2.85
N PRO A 47 -16.83 8.55 -2.80
CA PRO A 47 -16.95 7.25 -2.16
C PRO A 47 -17.46 7.40 -0.72
N THR A 48 -18.36 6.50 -0.30
CA THR A 48 -18.86 6.49 1.07
C THR A 48 -17.68 6.34 2.03
N PRO A 49 -17.52 7.22 3.03
CA PRO A 49 -16.43 7.09 3.99
C PRO A 49 -16.58 5.79 4.76
N THR A 50 -15.65 4.86 4.53
CA THR A 50 -15.55 3.58 5.22
C THR A 50 -14.62 3.72 6.42
N SER A 51 -14.91 3.03 7.53
CA SER A 51 -14.04 3.04 8.70
C SER A 51 -12.63 2.56 8.32
N ALA A 52 -11.60 3.15 8.92
CA ALA A 52 -10.21 2.73 8.68
C ALA A 52 -9.98 1.23 8.97
N GLU A 53 -10.77 0.65 9.88
CA GLU A 53 -10.71 -0.77 10.25
C GLU A 53 -11.24 -1.70 9.16
N GLU A 54 -12.09 -1.18 8.27
CA GLU A 54 -12.72 -1.90 7.16
C GLU A 54 -11.98 -1.68 5.83
N LEU A 55 -10.97 -0.80 5.80
CA LEU A 55 -10.16 -0.52 4.63
C LEU A 55 -8.95 -1.44 4.54
N HIS A 56 -9.10 -2.52 3.77
CA HIS A 56 -8.05 -3.51 3.58
C HIS A 56 -7.17 -3.15 2.38
N ARG A 57 -5.90 -2.79 2.64
CA ARG A 57 -4.94 -2.44 1.59
C ARG A 57 -4.55 -3.68 0.78
N MET A 58 -4.60 -3.52 -0.54
CA MET A 58 -4.30 -4.55 -1.52
C MET A 58 -3.30 -4.02 -2.55
N CYS A 59 -2.55 -4.93 -3.17
CA CYS A 59 -1.54 -4.58 -4.17
C CYS A 59 -1.56 -5.54 -5.36
N ILE A 60 -1.22 -5.03 -6.54
CA ILE A 60 -0.78 -5.82 -7.69
C ILE A 60 0.70 -5.47 -7.93
N PRO A 61 1.66 -6.36 -7.58
CA PRO A 61 3.08 -6.05 -7.65
C PRO A 61 3.55 -5.87 -9.08
N ARG A 62 4.19 -4.71 -9.34
CA ARG A 62 4.87 -4.26 -10.58
C ARG A 62 4.82 -5.25 -11.77
N PRO A 63 3.68 -5.42 -12.44
CA PRO A 63 3.65 -6.20 -13.66
C PRO A 63 4.35 -5.43 -14.78
N HIS A 64 5.26 -6.08 -15.51
CA HIS A 64 5.89 -5.50 -16.71
C HIS A 64 4.85 -4.99 -17.73
N ALA A 65 3.67 -5.63 -17.77
CA ALA A 65 2.55 -5.24 -18.59
C ALA A 65 2.03 -3.81 -18.35
N ILE A 66 2.25 -3.23 -17.16
CA ILE A 66 1.69 -1.91 -16.77
C ILE A 66 2.73 -0.82 -16.56
N GLU A 67 4.03 -1.12 -16.67
CA GLU A 67 5.13 -0.24 -16.24
C GLU A 67 5.16 1.15 -16.89
N ARG A 68 4.50 1.32 -18.04
CA ARG A 68 4.42 2.59 -18.78
C ARG A 68 2.99 3.02 -19.09
N LYS A 69 2.02 2.46 -18.36
CA LYS A 69 0.60 2.69 -18.60
C LYS A 69 0.07 3.80 -17.71
N HIS A 70 -0.82 4.62 -18.26
CA HIS A 70 -1.54 5.61 -17.47
C HIS A 70 -2.57 4.91 -16.57
N LEU A 71 -2.89 5.49 -15.40
CA LEU A 71 -3.83 4.90 -14.45
C LEU A 71 -5.19 4.61 -15.10
N ALA A 72 -5.69 5.53 -15.93
CA ALA A 72 -6.95 5.33 -16.64
C ALA A 72 -6.92 4.11 -17.58
N GLU A 73 -5.83 3.89 -18.33
CA GLU A 73 -5.69 2.68 -19.18
C GLU A 73 -5.72 1.41 -18.34
N VAL A 74 -5.05 1.44 -17.19
CA VAL A 74 -5.03 0.31 -16.25
C VAL A 74 -6.43 0.05 -15.70
N LEU A 75 -7.17 1.10 -15.32
CA LEU A 75 -8.54 0.98 -14.83
C LEU A 75 -9.47 0.41 -15.89
N ASP A 76 -9.39 0.89 -17.13
CA ASP A 76 -10.17 0.37 -18.26
C ASP A 76 -9.86 -1.11 -18.51
N GLU A 77 -8.58 -1.48 -18.46
CA GLU A 77 -8.14 -2.87 -18.64
C GLU A 77 -8.67 -3.79 -17.52
N LEU A 78 -8.61 -3.34 -16.26
CA LEU A 78 -9.14 -4.06 -15.11
C LEU A 78 -10.68 -4.05 -15.03
N ALA A 79 -11.32 -3.16 -15.80
CA ALA A 79 -12.77 -3.05 -15.92
C ALA A 79 -13.37 -3.94 -17.03
N LYS A 80 -12.55 -4.65 -17.81
CA LYS A 80 -13.04 -5.61 -18.81
C LYS A 80 -13.82 -6.77 -18.17
N ASP A 81 -14.62 -7.45 -18.98
CA ASP A 81 -15.49 -8.55 -18.53
C ASP A 81 -14.84 -9.94 -18.61
N ASP A 82 -13.63 -10.01 -19.19
CA ASP A 82 -12.77 -11.19 -19.23
C ASP A 82 -12.03 -11.45 -17.89
N GLN A 83 -12.33 -10.66 -16.85
CA GLN A 83 -11.79 -10.86 -15.51
C GLN A 83 -12.47 -12.02 -14.77
N PRO A 84 -11.80 -12.63 -13.77
CA PRO A 84 -12.41 -13.64 -12.90
C PRO A 84 -13.71 -13.14 -12.25
N GLN A 85 -14.68 -14.05 -12.06
CA GLN A 85 -16.00 -13.69 -11.50
C GLN A 85 -15.89 -12.97 -10.16
N LEU A 86 -15.01 -13.45 -9.28
CA LEU A 86 -14.76 -12.81 -7.98
C LEU A 86 -14.33 -11.33 -8.09
N TRP A 87 -13.51 -10.98 -9.09
CA TRP A 87 -13.11 -9.59 -9.32
C TRP A 87 -14.29 -8.75 -9.83
N LYS A 88 -15.08 -9.31 -10.74
CA LYS A 88 -16.28 -8.66 -11.29
C LYS A 88 -17.32 -8.40 -10.19
N ASP A 89 -17.57 -9.38 -9.33
CA ASP A 89 -18.50 -9.26 -8.21
C ASP A 89 -18.04 -8.17 -7.24
N ALA A 90 -16.75 -8.16 -6.87
CA ALA A 90 -16.18 -7.14 -6.00
C ALA A 90 -16.26 -5.73 -6.60
N ARG A 91 -16.01 -5.60 -7.92
CA ARG A 91 -16.15 -4.34 -8.67
C ARG A 91 -17.61 -3.87 -8.69
N GLN A 92 -18.55 -4.74 -9.03
CA GLN A 92 -19.98 -4.42 -9.10
C GLN A 92 -20.55 -4.02 -7.73
N ALA A 93 -20.10 -4.68 -6.67
CA ALA A 93 -20.45 -4.35 -5.29
C ALA A 93 -19.75 -3.08 -4.75
N ARG A 94 -18.94 -2.38 -5.57
CA ARG A 94 -18.18 -1.18 -5.20
C ARG A 94 -17.25 -1.36 -4.01
N LEU A 95 -16.73 -2.58 -3.83
CA LEU A 95 -15.83 -2.92 -2.72
C LEU A 95 -14.38 -2.52 -2.99
N LEU A 96 -14.02 -2.22 -4.25
CA LEU A 96 -12.65 -1.89 -4.67
C LEU A 96 -12.52 -0.38 -4.88
N GLN A 97 -11.60 0.27 -4.16
CA GLN A 97 -11.49 1.73 -4.10
C GLN A 97 -10.02 2.21 -4.17
N ASP A 98 -9.83 3.52 -4.39
CA ASP A 98 -8.54 4.23 -4.27
C ASP A 98 -7.37 3.63 -5.05
N PHE A 99 -7.63 3.19 -6.29
CA PHE A 99 -6.59 2.71 -7.18
C PHE A 99 -5.54 3.80 -7.45
N LYS A 100 -4.27 3.48 -7.20
CA LYS A 100 -3.13 4.34 -7.49
C LYS A 100 -2.00 3.53 -8.11
N LEU A 101 -1.37 4.12 -9.13
CA LEU A 101 -0.12 3.61 -9.67
C LEU A 101 1.03 4.20 -8.87
N ILE A 102 1.91 3.34 -8.39
CA ILE A 102 3.17 3.74 -7.78
C ILE A 102 4.29 3.31 -8.71
N PRO A 103 5.08 4.28 -9.22
CA PRO A 103 6.24 3.97 -10.05
C PRO A 103 7.11 2.92 -9.38
N ASN A 104 7.52 1.90 -10.14
CA ASN A 104 8.38 0.82 -9.69
C ASN A 104 7.79 -0.15 -8.62
N ALA A 105 6.58 0.08 -8.10
CA ALA A 105 5.94 -0.79 -7.11
C ALA A 105 4.69 -1.51 -7.64
N GLY A 106 3.95 -0.89 -8.56
CA GLY A 106 2.74 -1.48 -9.17
C GLY A 106 1.48 -0.70 -8.82
N ILE A 107 0.37 -1.42 -8.58
CA ILE A 107 -0.94 -0.83 -8.28
C ILE A 107 -1.26 -1.05 -6.80
N LEU A 108 -1.68 -0.01 -6.10
CA LEU A 108 -2.29 -0.12 -4.77
C LEU A 108 -3.76 0.27 -4.85
N PHE A 109 -4.59 -0.41 -4.06
CA PHE A 109 -6.01 -0.14 -3.93
C PHE A 109 -6.49 -0.61 -2.55
N THR A 110 -7.70 -0.24 -2.17
CA THR A 110 -8.36 -0.66 -0.92
C THR A 110 -9.55 -1.55 -1.23
N CYS A 111 -9.81 -2.51 -0.34
CA CYS A 111 -11.01 -3.33 -0.36
C CYS A 111 -11.79 -3.12 0.94
N THR A 112 -13.07 -2.79 0.85
CA THR A 112 -13.92 -2.45 2.01
C THR A 112 -14.51 -3.66 2.74
N ALA A 113 -14.16 -4.89 2.32
CA ALA A 113 -14.70 -6.12 2.89
C ALA A 113 -13.60 -7.18 3.06
N TYR A 114 -13.39 -7.62 4.29
CA TYR A 114 -12.31 -8.56 4.66
C TYR A 114 -12.40 -9.88 3.90
N ASP A 115 -13.58 -10.50 3.87
CA ASP A 115 -13.78 -11.80 3.21
C ASP A 115 -13.46 -11.72 1.71
N THR A 116 -13.82 -10.60 1.09
CA THR A 116 -13.51 -10.33 -0.32
C THR A 116 -12.02 -10.11 -0.52
N ALA A 117 -11.38 -9.29 0.32
CA ALA A 117 -9.93 -9.06 0.28
C ALA A 117 -9.14 -10.37 0.41
N SER A 118 -9.54 -11.24 1.34
CA SER A 118 -8.96 -12.56 1.55
C SER A 118 -9.10 -13.46 0.33
N LYS A 119 -10.27 -13.49 -0.30
CA LYS A 119 -10.51 -14.27 -1.52
C LYS A 119 -9.78 -13.70 -2.74
N LEU A 120 -9.60 -12.38 -2.80
CA LEU A 120 -8.87 -11.70 -3.88
C LEU A 120 -7.36 -11.91 -3.81
N SER A 121 -6.85 -12.38 -2.66
CA SER A 121 -5.45 -12.78 -2.48
C SER A 121 -5.01 -13.75 -3.58
N LEU A 122 -3.88 -13.47 -4.24
CA LEU A 122 -3.28 -14.32 -5.28
C LEU A 122 -4.15 -14.55 -6.53
N VAL A 123 -5.26 -13.81 -6.69
CA VAL A 123 -6.09 -13.90 -7.89
C VAL A 123 -5.33 -13.36 -9.09
N LYS A 124 -5.40 -14.09 -10.20
CA LYS A 124 -4.84 -13.68 -11.49
C LYS A 124 -5.87 -12.88 -12.28
N LEU A 125 -5.48 -11.70 -12.73
CA LEU A 125 -6.25 -10.79 -13.55
C LEU A 125 -5.65 -10.75 -14.95
N ASN A 126 -6.50 -10.55 -15.94
CA ASN A 126 -6.06 -10.37 -17.32
C ASN A 126 -5.75 -8.88 -17.54
N ALA A 127 -4.56 -8.55 -18.03
CA ALA A 127 -4.24 -7.16 -18.34
C ALA A 127 -3.21 -7.07 -19.45
N PHE A 128 -3.53 -6.29 -20.49
CA PHE A 128 -2.64 -6.00 -21.62
C PHE A 128 -2.10 -7.29 -22.28
N GLY A 129 -2.96 -8.29 -22.44
CA GLY A 129 -2.61 -9.59 -23.04
C GLY A 129 -1.75 -10.50 -22.15
N SER A 130 -1.54 -10.14 -20.88
CA SER A 130 -0.79 -10.93 -19.90
C SER A 130 -1.63 -11.23 -18.66
N GLN A 131 -1.20 -12.19 -17.85
CA GLN A 131 -1.77 -12.41 -16.52
C GLN A 131 -0.94 -11.66 -15.47
N ILE A 132 -1.61 -10.82 -14.69
CA ILE A 132 -1.03 -10.13 -13.53
C ILE A 132 -1.68 -10.69 -12.26
N GLN A 133 -0.95 -10.74 -11.14
CA GLN A 133 -1.47 -11.38 -9.93
C GLN A 133 -1.60 -10.38 -8.79
N VAL A 134 -2.74 -10.42 -8.10
CA VAL A 134 -2.93 -9.70 -6.84
C VAL A 134 -1.95 -10.29 -5.81
N ALA A 135 -1.27 -9.44 -5.06
CA ALA A 135 -0.38 -9.85 -3.99
C ALA A 135 -1.13 -10.69 -2.95
N ARG A 136 -0.39 -11.50 -2.19
CA ARG A 136 -0.97 -12.21 -1.05
C ARG A 136 -1.54 -11.18 -0.07
N PHE A 137 -2.84 -11.24 0.17
CA PHE A 137 -3.46 -10.47 1.24
C PHE A 137 -3.04 -11.05 2.58
N SER A 138 -2.64 -10.17 3.50
CA SER A 138 -2.37 -10.49 4.88
C SER A 138 -2.81 -9.33 5.74
N LYS A 139 -3.53 -9.61 6.83
CA LYS A 139 -3.85 -8.60 7.86
C LYS A 139 -2.59 -7.96 8.46
N CYS A 140 -1.46 -8.69 8.44
CA CYS A 140 -0.17 -8.16 8.85
C CYS A 140 0.58 -7.44 7.72
N GLY A 141 0.16 -7.61 6.46
CA GLY A 141 0.80 -6.97 5.30
C GLY A 141 0.52 -5.46 5.20
N SER A 142 -0.50 -4.96 5.91
CA SER A 142 -0.77 -3.52 6.04
C SER A 142 -0.09 -2.87 7.25
N ARG A 143 0.45 -3.67 8.18
CA ARG A 143 1.07 -3.19 9.41
C ARG A 143 2.43 -2.58 9.13
N TYR A 144 2.82 -1.63 9.97
CA TYR A 144 4.19 -1.15 9.97
C TYR A 144 5.13 -2.29 10.38
N TYR A 145 6.22 -2.43 9.64
CA TYR A 145 7.26 -3.39 9.94
C TYR A 145 8.64 -2.77 9.71
N VAL A 146 9.64 -3.35 10.35
CA VAL A 146 11.05 -2.97 10.21
C VAL A 146 11.83 -4.22 9.83
N ASP A 147 12.59 -4.13 8.74
CA ASP A 147 13.58 -5.15 8.40
C ASP A 147 14.91 -4.81 9.08
N LEU A 148 15.41 -5.77 9.85
CA LEU A 148 16.70 -5.76 10.50
C LEU A 148 17.67 -6.58 9.67
N VAL A 149 18.60 -5.89 9.02
CA VAL A 149 19.66 -6.52 8.24
C VAL A 149 21.00 -6.45 8.97
N ARG A 150 21.91 -7.37 8.64
CA ARG A 150 23.25 -7.49 9.24
C ARG A 150 23.22 -7.67 10.76
N LEU A 151 22.32 -8.53 11.23
CA LEU A 151 22.24 -8.90 12.64
C LEU A 151 23.50 -9.69 13.07
N PRO A 152 24.15 -9.33 14.19
CA PRO A 152 25.21 -10.13 14.80
C PRO A 152 24.71 -11.51 15.22
N ASP A 153 25.62 -12.47 15.34
CA ASP A 153 25.27 -13.86 15.66
C ASP A 153 24.70 -14.00 17.08
N GLU A 154 25.06 -13.11 17.98
CA GLU A 154 24.66 -13.09 19.40
C GLU A 154 23.25 -12.50 19.60
N VAL A 155 22.73 -11.73 18.64
CA VAL A 155 21.43 -11.04 18.79
C VAL A 155 20.28 -12.02 18.56
N THR A 156 19.65 -12.46 19.64
CA THR A 156 18.49 -13.36 19.58
C THR A 156 17.18 -12.60 19.31
N ASP A 157 16.14 -13.30 18.87
CA ASP A 157 14.81 -12.71 18.66
C ASP A 157 14.23 -12.09 19.93
N ARG A 158 14.63 -12.61 21.10
CA ARG A 158 14.30 -12.03 22.41
C ARG A 158 14.99 -10.67 22.63
N VAL A 159 16.29 -10.57 22.34
CA VAL A 159 17.02 -9.29 22.44
C VAL A 159 16.42 -8.23 21.51
N ILE A 160 15.98 -8.64 20.33
CA ILE A 160 15.25 -7.76 19.39
C ILE A 160 13.93 -7.29 20.02
N PHE A 161 13.14 -8.22 20.55
CA PHE A 161 11.87 -7.88 21.20
C PHE A 161 12.06 -6.91 22.38
N ASP A 162 12.98 -7.24 23.28
CA ASP A 162 13.25 -6.48 24.50
C ASP A 162 13.71 -5.05 24.15
N TRP A 163 14.58 -4.89 23.14
CA TRP A 163 15.02 -3.57 22.68
C TRP A 163 13.84 -2.68 22.25
N PHE A 164 12.93 -3.20 21.41
CA PHE A 164 11.78 -2.41 20.96
C PHE A 164 10.78 -2.15 22.10
N ALA A 165 10.62 -3.09 23.04
CA ALA A 165 9.77 -2.91 24.21
C ALA A 165 10.31 -1.83 25.17
N GLU A 166 11.62 -1.77 25.37
CA GLU A 166 12.31 -0.74 26.18
C GLU A 166 12.19 0.67 25.58
N HIS A 167 11.90 0.78 24.28
CA HIS A 167 11.69 2.04 23.57
C HIS A 167 10.20 2.32 23.27
N ASP A 168 9.30 1.83 24.13
CA ASP A 168 7.84 2.05 24.06
C ASP A 168 7.19 1.58 22.75
N ALA A 169 7.80 0.60 22.07
CA ALA A 169 7.34 0.08 20.78
C ALA A 169 7.29 -1.46 20.74
N PRO A 170 6.61 -2.13 21.69
CA PRO A 170 6.64 -3.59 21.77
C PRO A 170 6.19 -4.25 20.45
N PRO A 171 7.01 -5.14 19.85
CA PRO A 171 6.63 -5.83 18.63
C PRO A 171 5.45 -6.78 18.84
N THR A 172 4.65 -6.96 17.80
CA THR A 172 3.61 -8.02 17.78
C THR A 172 4.11 -9.33 17.20
N CYS A 173 5.17 -9.31 16.38
CA CYS A 173 5.76 -10.51 15.79
C CYS A 173 7.19 -10.24 15.33
N VAL A 174 8.10 -11.20 15.52
CA VAL A 174 9.48 -11.19 15.00
C VAL A 174 9.65 -12.46 14.16
N LEU A 175 9.99 -12.31 12.89
CA LEU A 175 10.12 -13.43 11.93
C LEU A 175 11.44 -13.34 11.17
N THR A 176 11.91 -14.47 10.64
CA THR A 176 12.97 -14.49 9.62
C THR A 176 12.47 -13.79 8.35
N THR A 177 13.22 -12.83 7.81
CA THR A 177 12.81 -12.06 6.62
C THR A 177 12.64 -12.95 5.38
N PHE A 178 13.55 -13.90 5.16
CA PHE A 178 13.47 -14.83 4.06
C PHE A 178 13.46 -16.27 4.56
N VAL A 179 12.61 -17.10 3.93
CA VAL A 179 12.67 -18.56 4.01
C VAL A 179 12.68 -19.09 2.58
N ARG A 180 13.79 -19.72 2.17
CA ARG A 180 13.93 -20.32 0.84
C ARG A 180 14.14 -21.81 0.98
N ASN A 181 13.20 -22.61 0.48
CA ASN A 181 13.26 -24.09 0.57
C ASN A 181 13.49 -24.61 2.00
N GLY A 182 12.87 -23.96 3.00
CA GLY A 182 13.04 -24.30 4.41
C GLY A 182 14.29 -23.74 5.08
N LEU A 183 15.14 -23.00 4.36
CA LEU A 183 16.32 -22.34 4.91
C LEU A 183 15.97 -20.91 5.33
N PRO A 184 16.00 -20.59 6.64
CA PRO A 184 15.74 -19.24 7.13
C PRO A 184 16.96 -18.33 7.01
N SER A 185 16.73 -17.05 6.72
CA SER A 185 17.77 -16.01 6.77
C SER A 185 18.11 -15.61 8.21
N ARG A 186 19.28 -14.99 8.41
CA ARG A 186 19.61 -14.31 9.68
C ARG A 186 18.87 -12.99 9.85
N GLU A 187 18.51 -12.33 8.75
CA GLU A 187 17.70 -11.12 8.75
C GLU A 187 16.34 -11.35 9.42
N ARG A 188 15.82 -10.32 10.09
CA ARG A 188 14.54 -10.36 10.79
C ARG A 188 13.61 -9.26 10.32
N THR A 189 12.34 -9.61 10.14
CA THR A 189 11.26 -8.66 9.93
C THR A 189 10.45 -8.56 11.23
N VAL A 190 10.35 -7.36 11.76
CA VAL A 190 9.68 -7.05 13.03
C VAL A 190 8.36 -6.31 12.73
N TYR A 191 7.24 -6.89 13.11
CA TYR A 191 5.89 -6.33 12.88
C TYR A 191 5.32 -5.69 14.14
N PHE A 192 4.65 -4.55 13.99
CA PHE A 192 4.05 -3.81 15.09
C PHE A 192 2.52 -3.79 15.00
N GLY A 193 1.85 -3.52 16.12
CA GLY A 193 0.38 -3.50 16.18
C GLY A 193 -0.25 -2.33 15.42
N GLN A 194 0.55 -1.34 15.03
CA GLN A 194 0.13 -0.12 14.35
C GLN A 194 0.52 -0.11 12.87
N ASP A 195 -0.22 0.69 12.09
CA ASP A 195 0.00 0.88 10.64
C ASP A 195 0.83 2.14 10.33
N GLN A 196 1.26 2.87 11.36
CA GLN A 196 2.04 4.10 11.27
C GLN A 196 3.50 3.89 11.68
N GLU A 197 4.38 4.78 11.19
CA GLU A 197 5.79 4.79 11.56
C GLU A 197 5.96 4.94 13.08
N LEU A 198 6.93 4.21 13.63
CA LEU A 198 7.30 4.31 15.03
C LEU A 198 8.19 5.53 15.23
N SER A 199 7.88 6.36 16.22
CA SER A 199 8.71 7.52 16.59
C SER A 199 10.14 7.13 16.94
N VAL A 200 10.36 5.95 17.54
CA VAL A 200 11.72 5.43 17.82
C VAL A 200 12.51 5.13 16.54
N VAL A 201 11.83 4.69 15.47
CA VAL A 201 12.48 4.34 14.18
C VAL A 201 12.53 5.55 13.24
N VAL A 202 11.59 6.47 13.36
CA VAL A 202 11.51 7.70 12.54
C VAL A 202 11.27 8.88 13.49
N PRO A 203 12.30 9.32 14.24
CA PRO A 203 12.16 10.45 15.16
C PRO A 203 11.89 11.77 14.42
N SER A 204 12.30 11.85 13.14
CA SER A 204 11.89 12.90 12.21
C SER A 204 11.88 12.36 10.77
N GLN A 205 11.03 12.92 9.90
CA GLN A 205 10.94 12.50 8.49
C GLN A 205 12.26 12.67 7.73
N ASP A 206 13.06 13.66 8.11
CA ASP A 206 14.35 13.96 7.46
C ASP A 206 15.51 13.09 7.98
N ASN A 207 15.34 12.45 9.15
CA ASN A 207 16.36 11.63 9.76
C ASN A 207 15.78 10.31 10.30
N PRO A 208 15.38 9.38 9.43
CA PRO A 208 14.98 8.05 9.86
C PRO A 208 16.16 7.33 10.50
N LEU A 209 15.90 6.60 11.58
CA LEU A 209 16.90 5.76 12.23
C LEU A 209 17.37 4.72 11.20
N ARG A 210 18.69 4.67 10.99
CA ARG A 210 19.34 3.73 10.09
C ARG A 210 20.07 2.63 10.83
N GLU A 211 20.33 2.78 12.12
CA GLU A 211 21.11 1.84 12.92
C GLU A 211 20.48 1.63 14.30
N ILE A 212 20.40 0.38 14.76
CA ILE A 212 19.99 0.01 16.12
C ILE A 212 21.19 -0.59 16.85
N GLU A 213 21.41 -0.15 18.09
CA GLU A 213 22.46 -0.65 18.98
C GLU A 213 21.88 -1.67 19.98
N PHE A 214 22.43 -2.89 19.97
CA PHE A 214 22.11 -3.93 20.97
C PHE A 214 23.23 -4.05 22.00
N SER A 215 22.86 -4.16 23.27
CA SER A 215 23.80 -4.40 24.37
C SER A 215 24.28 -5.87 24.36
N SER A 216 25.60 -6.08 24.35
CA SER A 216 26.19 -7.42 24.54
C SER A 216 26.03 -7.88 26.00
N PRO A 217 25.65 -9.14 26.27
CA PRO A 217 25.58 -9.65 27.63
C PRO A 217 26.92 -9.83 28.35
N ASP A 218 28.07 -9.85 27.67
CA ASP A 218 29.36 -10.03 28.33
C ASP A 218 30.46 -9.18 27.66
N ASP A 219 31.34 -8.65 28.51
CA ASP A 219 32.60 -7.96 28.22
C ASP A 219 32.54 -6.65 27.43
N GLY A 220 32.17 -5.57 28.13
CA GLY A 220 32.97 -4.34 28.19
C GLY A 220 33.28 -3.53 26.92
N MET A 221 32.97 -3.97 25.70
CA MET A 221 33.04 -3.26 24.41
C MET A 221 32.61 -4.22 23.29
N VAL A 222 31.46 -3.98 22.65
CA VAL A 222 31.30 -3.65 21.21
C VAL A 222 29.81 -3.27 21.03
N LYS A 223 29.56 -2.07 20.52
CA LYS A 223 28.23 -1.65 20.05
C LYS A 223 27.94 -2.33 18.72
N PHE A 224 26.91 -3.17 18.68
CA PHE A 224 26.52 -3.84 17.44
C PHE A 224 25.50 -3.02 16.67
N ARG A 225 25.78 -2.72 15.39
CA ARG A 225 24.96 -1.85 14.54
C ARG A 225 24.14 -2.69 13.56
N ALA A 226 22.83 -2.77 13.77
CA ALA A 226 21.91 -3.36 12.78
C ALA A 226 21.34 -2.25 11.90
N CYS A 227 21.37 -2.38 10.57
CA CYS A 227 20.79 -1.34 9.73
C CYS A 227 19.29 -1.53 9.51
N SER A 228 18.52 -0.46 9.68
CA SER A 228 17.13 -0.33 9.23
C SER A 228 17.12 0.39 7.89
N SER A 229 16.72 -0.30 6.82
CA SER A 229 16.40 0.36 5.56
C SER A 229 14.98 0.91 5.63
N THR A 230 14.84 2.12 6.16
CA THR A 230 13.60 2.90 6.02
C THR A 230 13.58 3.54 4.64
N THR A 231 12.91 2.89 3.72
CA THR A 231 12.23 3.56 2.61
C THR A 231 10.88 2.89 2.49
N LYS A 232 9.84 3.50 3.09
CA LYS A 232 8.47 3.22 2.65
C LYS A 232 8.46 3.37 1.13
N TRP A 233 7.77 2.44 0.49
CA TRP A 233 7.71 2.15 -0.95
C TRP A 233 8.69 1.11 -1.48
N HIS A 234 8.87 -0.03 -0.81
CA HIS A 234 9.15 -1.29 -1.50
C HIS A 234 8.06 -2.30 -1.15
N VAL A 235 7.03 -2.40 -2.00
CA VAL A 235 6.28 -3.66 -2.09
C VAL A 235 7.22 -4.62 -2.82
N THR A 236 8.12 -5.25 -2.06
CA THR A 236 8.82 -6.44 -2.51
C THR A 236 8.00 -7.62 -2.02
N THR A 237 7.07 -8.08 -2.83
CA THR A 237 6.54 -9.43 -2.68
C THR A 237 7.26 -10.31 -3.69
N VAL A 238 7.85 -11.39 -3.19
CA VAL A 238 8.21 -12.56 -4.00
C VAL A 238 6.98 -13.05 -4.74
#